data_AF-A0A022RL35-F1
#
_entry.id   AF-A0A022RL35-F1
#
_cell.length_a   1.000
_cell.length_b   1.000
_cell.length_c   1.000
_cell.angle_alpha   90.00
_cell.angle_beta   90.00
_cell.angle_gamma   90.00
#
_symmetry.space_group_name_H-M   'P 1'
#
loop_
_entity.id
_entity.type
_entity.pdbx_description
1 polymer ?
#
loop_
_entity_poly.entity_id
_entity_poly.type
_entity_poly.pdbx_seq_one_letter_code
_entity_poly.pdbx_strand_id
1 'polypeptide(L)'
;MEAANQAKVDVAEAKMKGDLGSKLREGETLRNAAAIDAETKIASTQRQGEGKKEEIKVRTEVKVFENQREAEVAEANAELAKKKAGWAKEAQVAEVEANKAVALRDAELQREVEKMNAMTQTEKLKAQFLSKAGVEYETKVQEANWELYKKQKAAEAYLYEKEKEAQAQKAVADASFYQRKQVVDGDLYAKMKEAEGLKALAEAQGTYIRTLLDAMGGNYAALRDYLMISGGMYQDIAKINSDAVRGLQPKISIWTNGSGSGDGGGNSAMQEVAGVYKMLPPLFKTVNEQTGMLPPSWMGTLTDDSTSNN
;
A
#
# COMPACT_ATOMS: atom_id res chain seq x y z
N MET A 1 -119.52 50.51 -172.26
CA MET A 1 -118.70 51.40 -171.39
C MET A 1 -119.24 51.29 -169.97
N GLU A 2 -118.36 51.46 -168.97
CA GLU A 2 -118.65 51.83 -167.56
C GLU A 2 -118.86 50.81 -166.43
N ALA A 3 -118.83 49.48 -166.63
CA ALA A 3 -118.95 48.54 -165.48
C ALA A 3 -117.66 47.78 -165.08
N ALA A 4 -116.65 47.69 -165.95
CA ALA A 4 -115.49 46.81 -165.72
C ALA A 4 -114.25 47.49 -165.09
N ASN A 5 -114.20 48.82 -165.04
CA ASN A 5 -113.08 49.55 -164.44
C ASN A 5 -113.24 49.84 -162.94
N GLN A 6 -114.45 49.78 -162.40
CA GLN A 6 -114.69 50.03 -160.97
C GLN A 6 -114.24 48.86 -160.08
N ALA A 7 -114.35 47.61 -160.56
CA ALA A 7 -114.04 46.43 -159.76
C ALA A 7 -112.53 46.16 -159.54
N LYS A 8 -111.63 46.77 -160.31
CA LYS A 8 -110.18 46.61 -160.10
C LYS A 8 -109.60 47.57 -159.06
N VAL A 9 -110.25 48.69 -158.80
CA VAL A 9 -109.78 49.71 -157.84
C VAL A 9 -110.10 49.29 -156.41
N ASP A 10 -111.30 48.78 -156.15
CA ASP A 10 -111.72 48.35 -154.81
C ASP A 10 -110.93 47.13 -154.29
N VAL A 11 -110.45 46.25 -155.19
CA VAL A 11 -109.62 45.09 -154.83
C VAL A 11 -108.19 45.51 -154.43
N ALA A 12 -107.70 46.65 -154.91
CA ALA A 12 -106.38 47.16 -154.56
C ALA A 12 -106.37 47.87 -153.19
N GLU A 13 -107.40 48.66 -152.87
CA GLU A 13 -107.49 49.37 -151.58
C GLU A 13 -107.73 48.42 -150.40
N ALA A 14 -108.51 47.34 -150.59
CA ALA A 14 -108.74 46.36 -149.53
C ALA A 14 -107.47 45.57 -149.13
N LYS A 15 -106.57 45.28 -150.09
CA LYS A 15 -105.31 44.57 -149.79
C LYS A 15 -104.31 45.43 -149.03
N MET A 16 -104.18 46.71 -149.37
CA MET A 16 -103.22 47.59 -148.71
C MET A 16 -103.55 47.83 -147.22
N LYS A 17 -104.85 47.85 -146.89
CA LYS A 17 -105.32 48.03 -145.50
C LYS A 17 -105.10 46.78 -144.63
N GLY A 18 -105.12 45.58 -145.22
CA GLY A 18 -104.78 44.32 -144.55
C GLY A 18 -103.28 44.19 -144.27
N ASP A 19 -102.44 44.53 -145.24
CA ASP A 19 -100.98 44.43 -145.11
C ASP A 19 -100.44 45.41 -144.06
N LEU A 20 -100.97 46.64 -143.99
CA LEU A 20 -100.56 47.64 -142.99
C LEU A 20 -100.96 47.24 -141.56
N GLY A 21 -102.12 46.61 -141.39
CA GLY A 21 -102.60 46.12 -140.09
C GLY A 21 -101.80 44.93 -139.54
N SER A 22 -101.24 44.08 -140.41
CA SER A 22 -100.41 42.95 -139.99
C SER A 22 -99.05 43.41 -139.45
N LYS A 23 -98.39 44.35 -140.14
CA LYS A 23 -97.05 44.83 -139.75
C LYS A 23 -97.05 45.66 -138.47
N LEU A 24 -98.14 46.37 -138.17
CA LEU A 24 -98.22 47.17 -136.94
C LEU A 24 -98.33 46.28 -135.68
N ARG A 25 -99.02 45.14 -135.75
CA ARG A 25 -99.06 44.17 -134.65
C ARG A 25 -97.75 43.41 -134.47
N GLU A 26 -97.03 43.10 -135.55
CA GLU A 26 -95.68 42.52 -135.44
C GLU A 26 -94.70 43.48 -134.74
N GLY A 27 -94.78 44.79 -135.01
CA GLY A 27 -93.95 45.79 -134.33
C GLY A 27 -94.24 45.91 -132.83
N GLU A 28 -95.52 45.89 -132.42
CA GLU A 28 -95.90 45.97 -131.00
C GLU A 28 -95.55 44.69 -130.22
N THR A 29 -95.73 43.53 -130.82
CA THR A 29 -95.37 42.24 -130.18
C THR A 29 -93.86 42.11 -129.95
N LEU A 30 -93.03 42.56 -130.89
CA LEU A 30 -91.57 42.58 -130.74
C LEU A 30 -91.09 43.53 -129.64
N ARG A 31 -91.73 44.69 -129.46
CA ARG A 31 -91.39 45.63 -128.37
C ARG A 31 -91.72 45.09 -126.99
N ASN A 32 -92.90 44.46 -126.83
CA ASN A 32 -93.30 43.90 -125.54
C ASN A 32 -92.47 42.67 -125.14
N ALA A 33 -92.09 41.81 -126.10
CA ALA A 33 -91.21 40.68 -125.84
C ALA A 33 -89.82 41.14 -125.33
N ALA A 34 -89.24 42.18 -125.93
CA ALA A 34 -87.94 42.70 -125.52
C ALA A 34 -87.96 43.36 -124.12
N ALA A 35 -89.06 44.01 -123.74
CA ALA A 35 -89.19 44.62 -122.41
C ALA A 35 -89.27 43.57 -121.29
N ILE A 36 -90.03 42.48 -121.50
CA ILE A 36 -90.18 41.39 -120.52
C ILE A 36 -88.87 40.59 -120.35
N ASP A 37 -88.14 40.34 -121.43
CA ASP A 37 -86.83 39.67 -121.38
C ASP A 37 -85.78 40.50 -120.64
N ALA A 38 -85.83 41.83 -120.76
CA ALA A 38 -84.95 42.72 -120.00
C ALA A 38 -85.27 42.70 -118.49
N GLU A 39 -86.54 42.78 -118.12
CA GLU A 39 -86.97 42.75 -116.71
C GLU A 39 -86.68 41.42 -116.02
N THR A 40 -86.90 40.28 -116.71
CA THR A 40 -86.58 38.94 -116.16
C THR A 40 -85.08 38.71 -115.98
N LYS A 41 -84.25 39.26 -116.87
CA LYS A 41 -82.79 39.17 -116.74
C LYS A 41 -82.24 40.03 -115.60
N ILE A 42 -82.84 41.20 -115.34
CA ILE A 42 -82.49 42.04 -114.19
C ILE A 42 -82.91 41.37 -112.88
N ALA A 43 -84.15 40.87 -112.80
CA ALA A 43 -84.66 40.22 -111.59
C ALA A 43 -83.88 38.94 -111.22
N SER A 44 -83.48 38.13 -112.20
CA SER A 44 -82.68 36.92 -111.96
C SER A 44 -81.25 37.24 -111.50
N THR A 45 -80.62 38.27 -112.08
CA THR A 45 -79.28 38.72 -111.68
C THR A 45 -79.29 39.31 -110.27
N GLN A 46 -80.33 40.08 -109.92
CA GLN A 46 -80.48 40.67 -108.59
C GLN A 46 -80.71 39.60 -107.51
N ARG A 47 -81.57 38.61 -107.77
CA ARG A 47 -81.78 37.46 -106.86
C ARG A 47 -80.51 36.63 -106.66
N GLN A 48 -79.70 36.41 -107.70
CA GLN A 48 -78.42 35.72 -107.56
C GLN A 48 -77.39 36.52 -106.76
N GLY A 49 -77.37 37.84 -106.90
CA GLY A 49 -76.52 38.72 -106.11
C GLY A 49 -76.89 38.73 -104.62
N GLU A 50 -78.19 38.75 -104.31
CA GLU A 50 -78.71 38.67 -102.95
C GLU A 50 -78.45 37.29 -102.32
N GLY A 51 -78.72 36.19 -103.04
CA GLY A 51 -78.45 34.83 -102.56
C GLY A 51 -76.97 34.59 -102.23
N LYS A 52 -76.04 35.07 -103.07
CA LYS A 52 -74.60 34.97 -102.81
C LYS A 52 -74.15 35.82 -101.61
N LYS A 53 -74.77 36.98 -101.38
CA LYS A 53 -74.48 37.80 -100.19
C LYS A 53 -74.94 37.12 -98.91
N GLU A 54 -76.13 36.53 -98.91
CA GLU A 54 -76.65 35.78 -97.77
C GLU A 54 -75.79 34.53 -97.49
N GLU A 55 -75.38 33.81 -98.52
CA GLU A 55 -74.52 32.62 -98.37
C GLU A 55 -73.14 32.98 -97.81
N ILE A 56 -72.53 34.08 -98.26
CA ILE A 56 -71.26 34.57 -97.71
C ILE A 56 -71.43 34.98 -96.25
N LYS A 57 -72.51 35.69 -95.90
CA LYS A 57 -72.79 36.08 -94.49
C LYS A 57 -72.94 34.87 -93.59
N VAL A 58 -73.79 33.91 -93.96
CA VAL A 58 -73.99 32.68 -93.20
C VAL A 58 -72.68 31.91 -93.08
N ARG A 59 -71.90 31.79 -94.14
CA ARG A 59 -70.61 31.10 -94.10
C ARG A 59 -69.58 31.82 -93.22
N THR A 60 -69.57 33.16 -93.20
CA THR A 60 -68.72 33.91 -92.28
C THR A 60 -69.17 33.78 -90.84
N GLU A 61 -70.48 33.80 -90.58
CA GLU A 61 -71.03 33.60 -89.22
C GLU A 61 -70.73 32.20 -88.70
N VAL A 62 -70.88 31.16 -89.54
CA VAL A 62 -70.51 29.78 -89.20
C VAL A 62 -69.01 29.68 -88.89
N LYS A 63 -68.13 30.27 -89.72
CA LYS A 63 -66.68 30.28 -89.45
C LYS A 63 -66.29 31.04 -88.18
N VAL A 64 -66.95 32.15 -87.88
CA VAL A 64 -66.71 32.91 -86.64
C VAL A 64 -67.15 32.07 -85.43
N PHE A 65 -68.29 31.37 -85.53
CA PHE A 65 -68.75 30.47 -84.49
C PHE A 65 -67.83 29.25 -84.30
N GLU A 66 -67.34 28.64 -85.38
CA GLU A 66 -66.36 27.55 -85.34
C GLU A 66 -65.06 28.00 -84.66
N ASN A 67 -64.50 29.14 -85.07
CA ASN A 67 -63.30 29.71 -84.44
C ASN A 67 -63.51 30.06 -82.96
N GLN A 68 -64.69 30.59 -82.59
CA GLN A 68 -65.04 30.87 -81.20
C GLN A 68 -65.14 29.58 -80.38
N ARG A 69 -65.76 28.53 -80.92
CA ARG A 69 -65.83 27.22 -80.26
C ARG A 69 -64.47 26.56 -80.14
N GLU A 70 -63.62 26.64 -81.16
CA GLU A 70 -62.26 26.14 -81.09
C GLU A 70 -61.43 26.92 -80.06
N ALA A 71 -61.59 28.24 -79.96
CA ALA A 71 -60.94 29.06 -78.93
C ALA A 71 -61.44 28.68 -77.52
N GLU A 72 -62.75 28.53 -77.31
CA GLU A 72 -63.33 28.08 -76.04
C GLU A 72 -62.83 26.67 -75.66
N VAL A 73 -62.75 25.74 -76.62
CA VAL A 73 -62.23 24.39 -76.40
C VAL A 73 -60.73 24.42 -76.10
N ALA A 74 -59.96 25.28 -76.77
CA ALA A 74 -58.52 25.45 -76.49
C ALA A 74 -58.28 26.06 -75.11
N GLU A 75 -59.07 27.07 -74.72
CA GLU A 75 -59.03 27.67 -73.38
C GLU A 75 -59.40 26.65 -72.30
N ALA A 76 -60.50 25.91 -72.48
CA ALA A 76 -60.92 24.87 -71.56
C ALA A 76 -59.87 23.74 -71.45
N ASN A 77 -59.24 23.34 -72.56
CA ASN A 77 -58.15 22.37 -72.56
C ASN A 77 -56.89 22.91 -71.87
N ALA A 78 -56.55 24.19 -72.06
CA ALA A 78 -55.43 24.83 -71.39
C ALA A 78 -55.67 24.95 -69.87
N GLU A 79 -56.90 25.27 -69.45
CA GLU A 79 -57.29 25.29 -68.04
C GLU A 79 -57.28 23.90 -67.42
N LEU A 80 -57.81 22.89 -68.12
CA LEU A 80 -57.73 21.49 -67.68
C LEU A 80 -56.28 21.02 -67.59
N ALA A 81 -55.42 21.39 -68.53
CA ALA A 81 -53.98 21.10 -68.48
C ALA A 81 -53.31 21.80 -67.29
N LYS A 82 -53.63 23.06 -67.01
CA LYS A 82 -53.13 23.78 -65.82
C LYS A 82 -53.59 23.11 -64.52
N LYS A 83 -54.86 22.73 -64.41
CA LYS A 83 -55.39 22.01 -63.24
C LYS A 83 -54.73 20.64 -63.07
N LYS A 84 -54.59 19.86 -64.15
CA LYS A 84 -53.87 18.58 -64.14
C LYS A 84 -52.40 18.73 -63.71
N ALA A 85 -51.69 19.75 -64.20
CA ALA A 85 -50.32 20.04 -63.80
C ALA A 85 -50.24 20.48 -62.33
N GLY A 86 -51.22 21.24 -61.84
CA GLY A 86 -51.36 21.61 -60.43
C GLY A 86 -51.50 20.39 -59.53
N TRP A 87 -52.45 19.50 -59.85
CA TRP A 87 -52.65 18.24 -59.10
C TRP A 87 -51.44 17.30 -59.17
N ALA A 88 -50.78 17.21 -60.34
CA ALA A 88 -49.56 16.40 -60.47
C ALA A 88 -48.41 16.96 -59.62
N LYS A 89 -48.25 18.30 -59.57
CA LYS A 89 -47.28 18.94 -58.70
C LYS A 89 -47.62 18.72 -57.22
N GLU A 90 -48.88 18.86 -56.85
CA GLU A 90 -49.34 18.65 -55.47
C GLU A 90 -49.14 17.19 -55.02
N ALA A 91 -49.44 16.22 -55.88
CA ALA A 91 -49.15 14.81 -55.63
C ALA A 91 -47.65 14.52 -55.45
N GLN A 92 -46.79 15.09 -56.32
CA GLN A 92 -45.34 14.94 -56.19
C GLN A 92 -44.77 15.62 -54.93
N VAL A 93 -45.30 16.79 -54.56
CA VAL A 93 -44.90 17.47 -53.32
C VAL A 93 -45.30 16.63 -52.11
N ALA A 94 -46.53 16.11 -52.08
CA ALA A 94 -46.99 15.23 -51.00
C ALA A 94 -46.14 13.94 -50.89
N GLU A 95 -45.75 13.34 -52.02
CA GLU A 95 -44.88 12.17 -52.03
C GLU A 95 -43.47 12.48 -51.51
N VAL A 96 -42.88 13.60 -51.95
CA VAL A 96 -41.55 14.03 -51.48
C VAL A 96 -41.58 14.42 -50.00
N GLU A 97 -42.64 15.08 -49.53
CA GLU A 97 -42.83 15.43 -48.12
C GLU A 97 -42.98 14.17 -47.26
N ALA A 98 -43.76 13.18 -47.71
CA ALA A 98 -43.87 11.89 -47.04
C ALA A 98 -42.52 11.17 -46.97
N ASN A 99 -41.77 11.10 -48.08
CA ASN A 99 -40.45 10.47 -48.14
C ASN A 99 -39.43 11.20 -47.25
N LYS A 100 -39.44 12.55 -47.24
CA LYS A 100 -38.58 13.35 -46.34
C LYS A 100 -38.98 13.17 -44.87
N ALA A 101 -40.27 13.07 -44.57
CA ALA A 101 -40.74 12.83 -43.21
C ALA A 101 -40.27 11.47 -42.68
N VAL A 102 -40.32 10.42 -43.52
CA VAL A 102 -39.76 9.10 -43.21
C VAL A 102 -38.25 9.19 -43.00
N ALA A 103 -37.51 9.82 -43.92
CA ALA A 103 -36.06 9.97 -43.81
C ALA A 103 -35.62 10.77 -42.57
N LEU A 104 -36.36 11.82 -42.19
CA LEU A 104 -36.10 12.58 -40.96
C LEU A 104 -36.32 11.72 -39.71
N ARG A 105 -37.38 10.91 -39.70
CA ARG A 105 -37.66 9.99 -38.58
C ARG A 105 -36.61 8.90 -38.46
N ASP A 106 -36.16 8.34 -39.58
CA ASP A 106 -35.08 7.36 -39.58
C ASP A 106 -33.77 7.97 -39.09
N ALA A 107 -33.45 9.21 -39.49
CA ALA A 107 -32.26 9.92 -38.99
C ALA A 107 -32.35 10.27 -37.50
N GLU A 108 -33.54 10.67 -37.01
CA GLU A 108 -33.80 10.90 -35.58
C GLU A 108 -33.60 9.61 -34.78
N LEU A 109 -34.21 8.50 -35.23
CA LEU A 109 -34.09 7.18 -34.61
C LEU A 109 -32.64 6.69 -34.61
N GLN A 110 -31.91 6.85 -35.72
CA GLN A 110 -30.52 6.45 -35.80
C GLN A 110 -29.64 7.24 -34.82
N ARG A 111 -29.86 8.55 -34.70
CA ARG A 111 -29.19 9.40 -33.73
C ARG A 111 -29.53 9.00 -32.28
N GLU A 112 -30.76 8.57 -32.01
CA GLU A 112 -31.13 8.03 -30.69
C GLU A 112 -30.44 6.70 -30.40
N VAL A 113 -30.41 5.77 -31.37
CA VAL A 113 -29.71 4.49 -31.22
C VAL A 113 -28.22 4.71 -30.97
N GLU A 114 -27.56 5.62 -31.69
CA GLU A 114 -26.15 5.95 -31.46
C GLU A 114 -25.91 6.54 -30.08
N LYS A 115 -26.78 7.43 -29.60
CA LYS A 115 -26.72 7.95 -28.22
C LYS A 115 -26.91 6.84 -27.19
N MET A 116 -27.90 5.96 -27.39
CA MET A 116 -28.15 4.83 -26.49
C MET A 116 -26.97 3.87 -26.45
N ASN A 117 -26.36 3.59 -27.60
CA ASN A 117 -25.16 2.76 -27.69
C ASN A 117 -23.97 3.42 -26.99
N ALA A 118 -23.76 4.73 -27.17
CA ALA A 118 -22.71 5.48 -26.48
C ALA A 118 -22.93 5.51 -24.95
N MET A 119 -24.17 5.72 -24.49
CA MET A 119 -24.50 5.65 -23.06
C MET A 119 -24.26 4.24 -22.50
N THR A 120 -24.71 3.20 -23.21
CA THR A 120 -24.48 1.80 -22.79
C THR A 120 -22.98 1.48 -22.70
N GLN A 121 -22.17 1.96 -23.63
CA GLN A 121 -20.72 1.78 -23.59
C GLN A 121 -20.07 2.52 -22.42
N THR A 122 -20.47 3.78 -22.16
CA THR A 122 -19.93 4.54 -21.03
C THR A 122 -20.35 3.95 -19.69
N GLU A 123 -21.58 3.45 -19.56
CA GLU A 123 -22.04 2.72 -18.38
C GLU A 123 -21.28 1.41 -18.19
N LYS A 124 -21.07 0.63 -19.26
CA LYS A 124 -20.27 -0.61 -19.22
C LYS A 124 -18.83 -0.33 -18.79
N LEU A 125 -18.19 0.69 -19.36
CA LEU A 125 -16.84 1.09 -18.98
C LEU A 125 -16.80 1.58 -17.53
N LYS A 126 -17.76 2.42 -17.13
CA LYS A 126 -17.87 2.91 -15.75
C LYS A 126 -18.03 1.75 -14.77
N ALA A 127 -18.86 0.75 -15.07
CA ALA A 127 -19.02 -0.44 -14.25
C ALA A 127 -17.73 -1.27 -14.18
N GLN A 128 -17.03 -1.46 -15.30
CA GLN A 128 -15.73 -2.17 -15.32
C GLN A 128 -14.67 -1.43 -14.49
N PHE A 129 -14.56 -0.10 -14.62
CA PHE A 129 -13.62 0.69 -13.85
C PHE A 129 -13.97 0.73 -12.36
N LEU A 130 -15.25 0.89 -12.00
CA LEU A 130 -15.71 0.84 -10.60
C LEU A 130 -15.45 -0.53 -9.99
N SER A 131 -15.75 -1.61 -10.71
CA SER A 131 -15.48 -2.98 -10.23
C SER A 131 -13.99 -3.21 -10.05
N LYS A 132 -13.16 -2.84 -11.05
CA LYS A 132 -11.71 -2.98 -10.96
C LYS A 132 -11.11 -2.14 -9.83
N ALA A 133 -11.54 -0.88 -9.69
CA ALA A 133 -11.09 0.00 -8.62
C ALA A 133 -11.56 -0.49 -7.24
N GLY A 134 -12.77 -1.04 -7.14
CA GLY A 134 -13.28 -1.65 -5.91
C GLY A 134 -12.42 -2.85 -5.48
N VAL A 135 -12.14 -3.77 -6.41
CA VAL A 135 -11.27 -4.92 -6.14
C VAL A 135 -9.85 -4.46 -5.79
N GLU A 136 -9.24 -3.54 -6.53
CA GLU A 136 -7.90 -3.02 -6.23
C GLU A 136 -7.84 -2.28 -4.88
N TYR A 137 -8.90 -1.59 -4.51
CA TYR A 137 -9.03 -0.95 -3.20
C TYR A 137 -9.10 -2.01 -2.09
N GLU A 138 -9.98 -3.01 -2.25
CA GLU A 138 -10.11 -4.11 -1.29
C GLU A 138 -8.80 -4.90 -1.16
N THR A 139 -8.11 -5.23 -2.25
CA THR A 139 -6.82 -5.93 -2.21
C THR A 139 -5.79 -5.11 -1.44
N LYS A 140 -5.68 -3.80 -1.71
CA LYS A 140 -4.74 -2.92 -0.99
C LYS A 140 -5.08 -2.80 0.49
N VAL A 141 -6.36 -2.72 0.85
CA VAL A 141 -6.81 -2.71 2.25
C VAL A 141 -6.47 -4.03 2.95
N GLN A 142 -6.69 -5.17 2.29
CA GLN A 142 -6.34 -6.48 2.83
C GLN A 142 -4.82 -6.65 2.97
N GLU A 143 -4.03 -6.21 1.99
CA GLU A 143 -2.57 -6.23 2.05
C GLU A 143 -2.04 -5.35 3.19
N ALA A 144 -2.55 -4.10 3.32
CA ALA A 144 -2.18 -3.21 4.40
C ALA A 144 -2.54 -3.78 5.78
N ASN A 145 -3.75 -4.35 5.91
CA ASN A 145 -4.18 -5.01 7.14
C ASN A 145 -3.33 -6.24 7.47
N TRP A 146 -2.96 -7.03 6.45
CA TRP A 146 -2.06 -8.17 6.61
C TRP A 146 -0.67 -7.75 7.08
N GLU A 147 -0.10 -6.68 6.49
CA GLU A 147 1.19 -6.15 6.91
C GLU A 147 1.16 -5.61 8.34
N LEU A 148 0.09 -4.91 8.71
CA LEU A 148 -0.13 -4.45 10.09
C LEU A 148 -0.21 -5.64 11.05
N TYR A 149 -0.99 -6.66 10.70
CA TYR A 149 -1.11 -7.88 11.51
C TYR A 149 0.22 -8.60 11.67
N LYS A 150 1.00 -8.74 10.58
CA LYS A 150 2.33 -9.36 10.62
C LYS A 150 3.30 -8.56 11.51
N LYS A 151 3.29 -7.23 11.43
CA LYS A 151 4.11 -6.36 12.29
C LYS A 151 3.69 -6.45 13.76
N GLN A 152 2.38 -6.46 14.05
CA GLN A 152 1.85 -6.64 15.40
C GLN A 152 2.26 -7.99 15.98
N LYS A 153 2.08 -9.08 15.23
CA LYS A 153 2.47 -10.42 15.68
C LYS A 153 3.97 -10.58 15.86
N ALA A 154 4.78 -9.97 15.00
CA ALA A 154 6.23 -9.95 15.17
C ALA A 154 6.65 -9.15 16.42
N ALA A 155 6.02 -8.00 16.67
CA ALA A 155 6.29 -7.19 17.87
C ALA A 155 5.84 -7.90 19.16
N GLU A 156 4.66 -8.54 19.15
CA GLU A 156 4.17 -9.37 20.25
C GLU A 156 5.11 -10.55 20.52
N ALA A 157 5.56 -11.26 19.48
CA ALA A 157 6.50 -12.37 19.61
C ALA A 157 7.83 -11.91 20.22
N TYR A 158 8.36 -10.77 19.75
CA TYR A 158 9.59 -10.19 20.29
C TYR A 158 9.44 -9.77 21.76
N LEU A 159 8.32 -9.12 22.12
CA LEU A 159 8.04 -8.77 23.51
C LEU A 159 7.91 -10.01 24.39
N TYR A 160 7.21 -11.03 23.91
CA TYR A 160 7.05 -12.28 24.64
C TYR A 160 8.38 -13.02 24.86
N GLU A 161 9.23 -13.06 23.83
CA GLU A 161 10.59 -13.62 23.94
C GLU A 161 11.42 -12.85 24.97
N LYS A 162 11.41 -11.51 24.92
CA LYS A 162 12.11 -10.65 25.89
C LYS A 162 11.58 -10.80 27.31
N GLU A 163 10.27 -10.91 27.49
CA GLU A 163 9.66 -11.18 28.80
C GLU A 163 10.08 -12.54 29.34
N LYS A 164 10.12 -13.58 28.50
CA LYS A 164 10.56 -14.91 28.90
C LYS A 164 12.05 -14.98 29.22
N GLU A 165 12.90 -14.31 28.44
CA GLU A 165 14.32 -14.16 28.74
C GLU A 165 14.53 -13.44 30.08
N ALA A 166 13.82 -12.33 30.32
CA ALA A 166 13.91 -11.59 31.57
C ALA A 166 13.39 -12.39 32.77
N GLN A 167 12.30 -13.15 32.60
CA GLN A 167 11.80 -14.07 33.63
C GLN A 167 12.80 -15.18 33.94
N ALA A 168 13.43 -15.76 32.91
CA ALA A 168 14.46 -16.77 33.08
C ALA A 168 15.69 -16.21 33.81
N GLN A 169 16.16 -15.01 33.44
CA GLN A 169 17.26 -14.35 34.13
C GLN A 169 16.92 -14.03 35.60
N LYS A 170 15.70 -13.56 35.89
CA LYS A 170 15.23 -13.36 37.27
C LYS A 170 15.23 -14.68 38.04
N ALA A 171 14.67 -15.74 37.48
CA ALA A 171 14.66 -17.05 38.13
C ALA A 171 16.07 -17.60 38.40
N VAL A 172 17.01 -17.41 37.47
CA VAL A 172 18.42 -17.79 37.67
C VAL A 172 19.08 -16.93 38.75
N ALA A 173 18.84 -15.62 38.75
CA ALA A 173 19.37 -14.71 39.76
C ALA A 173 18.82 -15.07 41.16
N ASP A 174 17.51 -15.30 41.28
CA ASP A 174 16.84 -15.69 42.51
C ASP A 174 17.34 -17.05 43.03
N ALA A 175 17.52 -18.02 42.12
CA ALA A 175 18.12 -19.31 42.46
C ALA A 175 19.56 -19.16 42.96
N SER A 176 20.38 -18.34 42.31
CA SER A 176 21.77 -18.09 42.72
C SER A 176 21.85 -17.35 44.07
N PHE A 177 20.92 -16.43 44.32
CA PHE A 177 20.81 -15.73 45.59
C PHE A 177 20.42 -16.69 46.70
N TYR A 178 19.43 -17.55 46.45
CA TYR A 178 18.99 -18.57 47.41
C TYR A 178 20.11 -19.56 47.74
N GLN A 179 20.85 -20.03 46.72
CA GLN A 179 22.02 -20.89 46.93
C GLN A 179 23.09 -20.22 47.79
N ARG A 180 23.48 -18.98 47.48
CA ARG A 180 24.45 -18.24 48.29
C ARG A 180 23.97 -18.04 49.72
N LYS A 181 22.69 -17.72 49.90
CA LYS A 181 22.09 -17.57 51.23
C LYS A 181 22.21 -18.87 52.03
N GLN A 182 21.87 -20.03 51.45
CA GLN A 182 22.00 -21.31 52.14
C GLN A 182 23.45 -21.65 52.50
N VAL A 183 24.41 -21.34 51.62
CA VAL A 183 25.84 -21.56 51.90
C VAL A 183 26.30 -20.70 53.07
N VAL A 184 25.98 -19.40 53.05
CA VAL A 184 26.34 -18.47 54.13
C VAL A 184 25.65 -18.84 55.44
N ASP A 185 24.36 -19.19 55.40
CA ASP A 185 23.62 -19.63 56.59
C ASP A 185 24.20 -20.94 57.15
N GLY A 186 24.63 -21.86 56.27
CA GLY A 186 25.33 -23.09 56.64
C GLY A 186 26.69 -22.84 57.29
N ASP A 187 27.50 -21.95 56.71
CA ASP A 187 28.80 -21.55 57.26
C ASP A 187 28.65 -20.85 58.62
N LEU A 188 27.66 -19.96 58.74
CA LEU A 188 27.36 -19.28 60.00
C LEU A 188 26.92 -20.29 61.07
N TYR A 189 26.08 -21.25 60.71
CA TYR A 189 25.66 -22.32 61.62
C TYR A 189 26.86 -23.19 62.04
N ALA A 190 27.72 -23.57 61.11
CA ALA A 190 28.93 -24.32 61.40
C ALA A 190 29.86 -23.55 62.36
N LYS A 191 30.12 -22.27 62.09
CA LYS A 191 30.94 -21.40 62.96
C LYS A 191 30.32 -21.19 64.33
N MET A 192 29.00 -21.06 64.42
CA MET A 192 28.29 -20.97 65.69
C MET A 192 28.47 -22.26 66.51
N LYS A 193 28.37 -23.43 65.87
CA LYS A 193 28.59 -24.73 66.52
C LYS A 193 30.05 -24.97 66.91
N GLU A 194 31.01 -24.55 66.08
CA GLU A 194 32.43 -24.55 66.44
C GLU A 194 32.69 -23.67 67.66
N ALA A 195 32.12 -22.45 67.70
CA ALA A 195 32.26 -21.54 68.84
C ALA A 195 31.60 -22.08 70.12
N GLU A 196 30.43 -22.72 70.00
CA GLU A 196 29.77 -23.41 71.12
C GLU A 196 30.63 -24.57 71.65
N GLY A 197 31.21 -25.38 70.76
CA GLY A 197 32.14 -26.45 71.12
C GLY A 197 33.41 -25.94 71.82
N LEU A 198 34.00 -24.84 71.32
CA LEU A 198 35.16 -24.20 71.96
C LEU A 198 34.82 -23.63 73.33
N LYS A 199 33.64 -23.02 73.51
CA LYS A 199 33.18 -22.55 74.83
C LYS A 199 33.02 -23.73 75.79
N ALA A 200 32.35 -24.80 75.37
CA ALA A 200 32.19 -25.99 76.21
C ALA A 200 33.55 -26.62 76.57
N LEU A 201 34.50 -26.65 75.65
CA LEU A 201 35.86 -27.13 75.91
C LEU A 201 36.61 -26.21 76.88
N ALA A 202 36.51 -24.89 76.72
CA ALA A 202 37.12 -23.91 77.62
C ALA A 202 36.51 -23.98 79.03
N GLU A 203 35.19 -24.17 79.14
CA GLU A 203 34.49 -24.41 80.41
C GLU A 203 34.93 -25.74 81.05
N ALA A 204 35.08 -26.81 80.26
CA ALA A 204 35.60 -28.09 80.72
C ALA A 204 37.05 -27.98 81.21
N GLN A 205 37.91 -27.25 80.50
CA GLN A 205 39.28 -26.98 80.93
C GLN A 205 39.33 -26.11 82.19
N GLY A 206 38.49 -25.07 82.26
CA GLY A 206 38.39 -24.19 83.43
C GLY A 206 37.90 -24.93 84.68
N THR A 207 36.90 -25.79 84.54
CA THR A 207 36.43 -26.66 85.63
C THR A 207 37.50 -27.67 86.02
N TYR A 208 38.17 -28.31 85.06
CA TYR A 208 39.29 -29.22 85.34
C TYR A 208 40.40 -28.55 86.15
N ILE A 209 40.88 -27.38 85.71
CA ILE A 209 41.93 -26.63 86.43
C ILE A 209 41.44 -26.22 87.82
N ARG A 210 40.18 -25.77 87.96
CA ARG A 210 39.61 -25.42 89.27
C ARG A 210 39.56 -26.64 90.20
N THR A 211 39.10 -27.79 89.73
CA THR A 211 39.06 -29.02 90.55
C THR A 211 40.44 -29.47 90.98
N LEU A 212 41.47 -29.33 90.12
CA LEU A 212 42.85 -29.63 90.49
C LEU A 212 43.38 -28.63 91.54
N LEU A 213 43.10 -27.33 91.36
CA LEU A 213 43.50 -26.31 92.32
C LEU A 213 42.87 -26.56 93.70
N ASP A 214 41.58 -26.91 93.74
CA ASP A 214 40.85 -27.24 94.97
C ASP A 214 41.41 -28.50 95.63
N ALA A 215 41.64 -29.57 94.87
CA ALA A 215 42.20 -30.83 95.38
C ALA A 215 43.60 -30.65 95.99
N MET A 216 44.34 -29.66 95.52
CA MET A 216 45.71 -29.38 95.93
C MET A 216 45.79 -28.20 96.93
N GLY A 217 44.65 -27.83 97.53
CA GLY A 217 44.55 -26.88 98.64
C GLY A 217 44.80 -25.42 98.25
N GLY A 218 44.61 -25.04 96.99
CA GLY A 218 44.82 -23.67 96.51
C GLY A 218 46.29 -23.28 96.29
N ASN A 219 47.24 -24.22 96.38
CA ASN A 219 48.65 -23.93 96.15
C ASN A 219 48.96 -23.77 94.66
N TYR A 220 49.05 -22.54 94.18
CA TYR A 220 49.33 -22.24 92.77
C TYR A 220 50.66 -22.84 92.24
N ALA A 221 51.71 -22.88 93.06
CA ALA A 221 53.04 -23.31 92.62
C ALA A 221 53.05 -24.78 92.21
N ALA A 222 52.46 -25.66 93.03
CA ALA A 222 52.41 -27.07 92.72
C ALA A 222 51.47 -27.39 91.52
N LEU A 223 50.46 -26.54 91.25
CA LEU A 223 49.53 -26.74 90.13
C LEU A 223 50.23 -26.40 88.83
N ARG A 224 50.94 -25.26 88.82
CA ARG A 224 51.79 -24.86 87.69
C ARG A 224 52.80 -25.95 87.38
N ASP A 225 53.52 -26.45 88.38
CA ASP A 225 54.56 -27.44 88.18
C ASP A 225 53.96 -28.78 87.68
N TYR A 226 52.82 -29.20 88.23
CA TYR A 226 52.09 -30.37 87.72
C TYR A 226 51.66 -30.21 86.26
N LEU A 227 51.06 -29.07 85.91
CA LEU A 227 50.63 -28.78 84.53
C LEU A 227 51.82 -28.71 83.57
N MET A 228 52.94 -28.14 83.99
CA MET A 228 54.19 -28.07 83.21
C MET A 228 54.78 -29.47 82.95
N ILE A 229 54.75 -30.35 83.95
CA ILE A 229 55.21 -31.73 83.83
C ILE A 229 54.25 -32.55 82.97
N SER A 230 52.94 -32.52 83.24
CA SER A 230 51.94 -33.28 82.51
C SER A 230 51.78 -32.82 81.07
N GLY A 231 51.94 -31.51 80.83
CA GLY A 231 51.92 -30.90 79.51
C GLY A 231 53.21 -31.15 78.71
N GLY A 232 54.20 -31.85 79.26
CA GLY A 232 55.44 -32.18 78.56
C GLY A 232 56.34 -30.98 78.28
N MET A 233 56.10 -29.82 78.90
CA MET A 233 56.80 -28.56 78.60
C MET A 233 58.32 -28.71 78.71
N TYR A 234 58.80 -29.46 79.70
CA TYR A 234 60.23 -29.73 79.86
C TYR A 234 60.82 -30.59 78.72
N GLN A 235 60.06 -31.55 78.21
CA GLN A 235 60.49 -32.37 77.06
C GLN A 235 60.56 -31.51 75.80
N ASP A 236 59.60 -30.60 75.61
CA ASP A 236 59.56 -29.72 74.45
C ASP A 236 60.64 -28.64 74.50
N ILE A 237 60.90 -28.03 75.68
CA ILE A 237 62.04 -27.13 75.88
C ILE A 237 63.35 -27.85 75.58
N ALA A 238 63.52 -29.09 76.06
CA ALA A 238 64.71 -29.88 75.79
C ALA A 238 64.87 -30.17 74.29
N LYS A 239 63.79 -30.52 73.58
CA LYS A 239 63.80 -30.73 72.12
C LYS A 239 64.15 -29.44 71.38
N ILE A 240 63.48 -28.32 71.65
CA ILE A 240 63.74 -27.03 71.01
C ILE A 240 65.18 -26.59 71.23
N ASN A 241 65.70 -26.72 72.46
CA ASN A 241 67.09 -26.41 72.76
C ASN A 241 68.05 -27.35 72.01
N SER A 242 67.73 -28.65 71.94
CA SER A 242 68.55 -29.61 71.19
C SER A 242 68.54 -29.32 69.68
N ASP A 243 67.40 -28.91 69.11
CA ASP A 243 67.27 -28.53 67.70
C ASP A 243 68.00 -27.22 67.40
N ALA A 244 67.93 -26.24 68.30
CA ALA A 244 68.70 -25.00 68.21
C ALA A 244 70.22 -25.27 68.25
N VAL A 245 70.68 -26.13 69.17
CA VAL A 245 72.10 -26.54 69.25
C VAL A 245 72.50 -27.34 68.01
N ARG A 246 71.62 -28.20 67.48
CA ARG A 246 71.84 -28.94 66.24
C ARG A 246 71.96 -28.01 65.03
N GLY A 247 71.17 -26.94 64.97
CA GLY A 247 71.22 -25.91 63.93
C GLY A 247 72.46 -25.01 63.99
N LEU A 248 73.06 -24.86 65.17
CA LEU A 248 74.23 -24.00 65.38
C LEU A 248 75.54 -24.54 64.81
N GLN A 249 75.62 -25.82 64.39
CA GLN A 249 76.82 -26.49 63.84
C GLN A 249 78.15 -25.83 64.29
N PRO A 250 78.48 -25.84 65.59
CA PRO A 250 79.66 -25.13 66.04
C PRO A 250 80.90 -25.76 65.39
N LYS A 251 81.63 -24.97 64.59
CA LYS A 251 83.01 -25.30 64.23
C LYS A 251 83.85 -25.18 65.49
N ILE A 252 84.01 -26.29 66.20
CA ILE A 252 84.91 -26.38 67.34
C ILE A 252 86.34 -26.30 66.78
N SER A 253 86.86 -25.08 66.70
CA SER A 253 88.28 -24.84 66.42
C SER A 253 89.06 -25.13 67.69
N ILE A 254 89.54 -26.36 67.83
CA ILE A 254 90.53 -26.73 68.84
C ILE A 254 91.82 -25.95 68.54
N TRP A 255 92.06 -24.86 69.27
CA TRP A 255 93.36 -24.22 69.29
C TRP A 255 94.29 -25.03 70.20
N THR A 256 94.94 -26.05 69.65
CA THR A 256 96.20 -26.54 70.22
C THR A 256 97.26 -25.49 69.91
N ASN A 257 97.54 -24.61 70.87
CA ASN A 257 98.57 -23.58 70.74
C ASN A 257 99.95 -24.25 70.75
N GLY A 258 100.45 -24.59 69.56
CA GLY A 258 101.80 -25.08 69.36
C GLY A 258 102.79 -23.93 69.39
N SER A 259 103.47 -23.73 70.52
CA SER A 259 104.72 -22.97 70.57
C SER A 259 105.67 -23.52 71.63
N GLY A 260 106.82 -24.04 71.17
CA GLY A 260 108.03 -24.20 71.98
C GLY A 260 108.36 -25.62 72.44
N SER A 261 109.40 -26.19 71.82
CA SER A 261 110.23 -27.35 72.20
C SER A 261 109.70 -28.32 73.27
N GLY A 262 109.55 -29.58 72.85
CA GLY A 262 109.45 -30.70 73.77
C GLY A 262 110.71 -30.87 74.63
N ASP A 263 110.48 -30.98 75.94
CA ASP A 263 110.94 -32.11 76.73
C ASP A 263 109.88 -32.41 77.82
N GLY A 264 109.57 -33.69 78.03
CA GLY A 264 108.77 -34.17 79.17
C GLY A 264 107.24 -34.31 78.96
N GLY A 265 106.75 -35.55 78.90
CA GLY A 265 105.37 -35.92 78.60
C GLY A 265 104.36 -35.92 79.76
N GLY A 266 103.07 -36.01 79.40
CA GLY A 266 101.96 -36.45 80.27
C GLY A 266 100.80 -35.45 80.40
N ASN A 267 99.59 -35.89 80.02
CA ASN A 267 98.26 -35.31 80.33
C ASN A 267 97.76 -34.05 79.61
N SER A 268 97.28 -34.22 78.37
CA SER A 268 96.55 -33.18 77.61
C SER A 268 95.04 -33.09 77.95
N ALA A 269 94.40 -34.15 78.45
CA ALA A 269 92.93 -34.17 78.64
C ALA A 269 92.45 -33.50 79.95
N MET A 270 93.27 -33.49 81.00
CA MET A 270 92.88 -32.96 82.32
C MET A 270 92.99 -31.42 82.38
N GLN A 271 93.83 -30.83 81.53
CA GLN A 271 94.03 -29.38 81.43
C GLN A 271 92.86 -28.67 80.71
N GLU A 272 92.19 -29.36 79.78
CA GLU A 272 91.00 -28.88 79.07
C GLU A 272 89.74 -28.91 79.95
N VAL A 273 89.54 -29.96 80.76
CA VAL A 273 88.44 -30.05 81.74
C VAL A 273 88.56 -28.99 82.84
N ALA A 274 89.79 -28.69 83.28
CA ALA A 274 90.05 -27.62 84.25
C ALA A 274 89.74 -26.21 83.69
N GLY A 275 89.86 -26.01 82.37
CA GLY A 275 89.48 -24.76 81.69
C GLY A 275 87.97 -24.54 81.66
N VAL A 276 87.19 -25.57 81.33
CA VAL A 276 85.71 -25.52 81.33
C VAL A 276 85.17 -25.30 82.75
N TYR A 277 85.76 -25.96 83.76
CA TYR A 277 85.36 -25.81 85.15
C TYR A 277 85.61 -24.39 85.71
N LYS A 278 86.64 -23.69 85.21
CA LYS A 278 86.93 -22.28 85.58
C LYS A 278 86.07 -21.25 84.85
N MET A 279 85.44 -21.61 83.74
CA MET A 279 84.56 -20.72 82.95
C MET A 279 83.09 -20.77 83.38
N LEU A 280 82.70 -21.80 84.13
CA LEU A 280 81.35 -21.95 84.68
C LEU A 280 80.96 -20.82 85.66
N PRO A 281 81.78 -20.41 86.64
CA PRO A 281 81.38 -19.39 87.62
C PRO A 281 81.05 -18.01 87.03
N PRO A 282 81.83 -17.46 86.07
CA PRO A 282 81.51 -16.19 85.43
C PRO A 282 80.21 -16.22 84.60
N LEU A 283 79.90 -17.33 83.92
CA LEU A 283 78.67 -17.48 83.13
C LEU A 283 77.41 -17.56 84.00
N PHE A 284 77.50 -18.15 85.20
CA PHE A 284 76.38 -18.17 86.13
C PHE A 284 76.13 -16.81 86.78
N LYS A 285 77.18 -16.01 87.01
CA LYS A 285 77.02 -14.62 87.45
C LYS A 285 76.29 -13.78 86.40
N THR A 286 76.65 -13.89 85.12
CA THR A 286 75.98 -13.11 84.06
C THR A 286 74.52 -13.54 83.84
N VAL A 287 74.20 -14.84 83.95
CA VAL A 287 72.82 -15.33 83.87
C VAL A 287 71.99 -14.87 85.07
N ASN A 288 72.56 -14.89 86.28
CA ASN A 288 71.89 -14.36 87.47
C ASN A 288 71.67 -12.83 87.36
N GLU A 289 72.67 -12.07 86.92
CA GLU A 289 72.56 -10.62 86.72
C GLU A 289 71.54 -10.22 85.63
N GLN A 290 71.37 -11.03 84.59
CA GLN A 290 70.45 -10.73 83.48
C GLN A 290 69.02 -11.25 83.70
N THR A 291 68.83 -12.33 84.48
CA THR A 291 67.52 -12.99 84.63
C THR A 291 66.98 -13.00 86.06
N GLY A 292 67.80 -12.68 87.06
CA GLY A 292 67.42 -12.68 88.48
C GLY A 292 67.09 -14.06 89.07
N MET A 293 67.38 -15.15 88.36
CA MET A 293 67.07 -16.51 88.80
C MET A 293 68.28 -17.18 89.45
N LEU A 294 68.10 -17.66 90.68
CA LEU A 294 69.11 -18.43 91.43
C LEU A 294 69.18 -19.88 90.93
N PRO A 295 70.38 -20.46 90.77
CA PRO A 295 70.53 -21.86 90.40
C PRO A 295 70.07 -22.81 91.54
N PRO A 296 69.70 -24.06 91.23
CA PRO A 296 69.25 -25.04 92.21
C PRO A 296 70.29 -25.34 93.30
N SER A 297 69.82 -25.59 94.53
CA SER A 297 70.63 -25.70 95.76
C SER A 297 71.67 -26.83 95.82
N TRP A 298 71.57 -27.86 94.99
CA TRP A 298 72.56 -28.95 94.91
C TRP A 298 73.79 -28.61 94.06
N MET A 299 73.80 -27.44 93.40
CA MET A 299 74.85 -26.98 92.49
C MET A 299 75.75 -25.89 93.08
N GLY A 300 75.78 -25.78 94.41
CA GLY A 300 76.66 -24.88 95.16
C GLY A 300 76.11 -23.45 95.27
N THR A 301 76.28 -22.85 96.45
CA THR A 301 75.87 -21.48 96.77
C THR A 301 76.98 -20.48 96.41
N LEU A 302 76.68 -19.46 95.61
CA LEU A 302 77.60 -18.33 95.39
C LEU A 302 77.72 -17.50 96.68
N THR A 303 78.94 -17.39 97.23
CA THR A 303 79.27 -16.42 98.28
C THR A 303 79.83 -15.16 97.61
N ASP A 304 79.14 -14.03 97.71
CA ASP A 304 79.66 -12.73 97.27
C ASP A 304 80.52 -12.11 98.39
N ASP A 305 81.81 -11.91 98.12
CA ASP A 305 82.65 -10.96 98.87
C ASP A 305 82.60 -9.62 98.13
N SER A 306 81.64 -8.78 98.52
CA SER A 306 81.64 -7.35 98.22
C SER A 306 81.75 -6.58 99.52
N THR A 307 82.96 -6.51 100.07
CA THR A 307 83.31 -5.59 101.15
C THR A 307 83.50 -4.20 100.55
N SER A 308 82.57 -3.31 100.86
CA SER A 308 82.62 -1.87 100.64
C SER A 308 83.91 -1.23 101.18
N ASN A 309 84.51 -0.29 100.42
CA ASN A 309 84.99 0.97 100.99
C ASN A 309 85.40 2.00 99.91
N ASN A 310 84.81 3.20 100.05
CA ASN A 310 85.09 4.51 99.42
C ASN A 310 84.98 4.67 97.90
#